data_AF-A0A377A976-F1
#
_entry.id   AF-A0A377A976-F1
#
_cell.length_a   1.000
_cell.length_b   1.000
_cell.length_c   1.000
_cell.angle_alpha   90.00
_cell.angle_beta   90.00
_cell.angle_gamma   90.00
#
_symmetry.space_group_name_H-M   'P 1'
#
loop_
_entity.id
_entity.type
_entity.pdbx_description
1 polymer ?
#
loop_
_entity_poly.entity_id
_entity_poly.type
_entity_poly.pdbx_seq_one_letter_code
_entity_poly.pdbx_strand_id
1 'polypeptide(L)' 'MDLHFADYFAEDLKLLAPLAKDGLVDVDEKGIQVTAKGRLLIRNICMCFDTYLRQKARMQQFSRVI' A
#
# COMPACT_ATOMS: atom_id res chain seq x y z
N MET A 1 -0.55 -2.12 -24.72
CA MET A 1 0.21 -1.38 -23.69
C MET A 1 0.18 -2.24 -22.46
N ASP A 2 1.27 -2.97 -22.20
CA ASP A 2 1.35 -3.86 -21.03
C ASP A 2 1.62 -3.03 -19.78
N LEU A 3 0.65 -3.03 -18.86
CA LEU A 3 0.83 -2.46 -17.54
C LEU A 3 1.65 -3.44 -16.70
N HIS A 4 2.91 -3.13 -16.46
CA HIS A 4 3.76 -3.92 -15.57
C HIS A 4 3.34 -3.64 -14.12
N PHE A 5 2.85 -4.68 -13.44
CA PHE A 5 2.32 -4.59 -12.08
C PHE A 5 3.32 -3.93 -11.11
N ALA A 6 4.59 -4.36 -11.17
CA ALA A 6 5.65 -3.86 -10.29
C ALA A 6 5.91 -2.36 -10.48
N ASP A 7 5.85 -1.87 -11.72
CA ASP A 7 6.06 -0.45 -12.02
C ASP A 7 4.85 0.40 -11.60
N TYR A 8 3.64 -0.08 -11.90
CA TYR A 8 2.42 0.63 -11.55
C TYR A 8 2.21 0.73 -10.03
N PHE A 9 2.53 -0.34 -9.30
CA PHE A 9 2.36 -0.42 -7.85
C PHE A 9 3.65 -0.17 -7.05
N ALA A 10 4.70 0.38 -7.65
CA ALA A 10 6.00 0.54 -7.00
C ALA A 10 5.92 1.29 -5.66
N GLU A 11 5.09 2.33 -5.59
CA GLU A 11 4.88 3.12 -4.37
C GLU A 11 4.03 2.36 -3.34
N ASP A 12 3.00 1.63 -3.79
CA ASP A 12 2.15 0.79 -2.95
C ASP A 12 2.95 -0.34 -2.30
N LEU A 13 3.82 -0.99 -3.06
CA LEU A 13 4.69 -2.08 -2.60
C LEU A 13 5.68 -1.59 -1.54
N LYS A 14 6.19 -0.34 -1.65
CA LYS A 14 7.01 0.27 -0.60
C LYS A 14 6.21 0.49 0.70
N LEU A 15 4.96 0.94 0.59
CA LEU A 15 4.08 1.10 1.76
C LEU A 15 3.72 -0.24 2.39
N LEU A 16 3.67 -1.30 1.59
CA LEU A 16 3.33 -2.66 2.02
C LEU A 16 4.51 -3.40 2.70
N ALA A 17 5.75 -3.05 2.37
CA ALA A 17 6.96 -3.68 2.92
C ALA A 17 7.01 -3.79 4.46
N PRO A 18 6.68 -2.75 5.26
CA PRO A 18 6.60 -2.91 6.72
C PRO A 18 5.52 -3.89 7.17
N LEU A 19 4.36 -3.92 6.50
CA LEU A 19 3.28 -4.87 6.82
C LEU A 19 3.67 -6.31 6.48
N ALA A 20 4.46 -6.50 5.42
CA ALA A 20 5.04 -7.79 5.07
C ALA A 20 6.06 -8.24 6.13
N LYS A 21 6.93 -7.33 6.57
CA LYS A 21 7.88 -7.59 7.67
C LYS A 21 7.20 -8.01 8.97
N ASP A 22 6.00 -7.46 9.23
CA ASP A 22 5.19 -7.80 10.41
C ASP A 22 4.35 -9.09 10.26
N GLY A 23 4.46 -9.78 9.11
CA GLY A 23 3.76 -11.02 8.79
C GLY A 23 2.25 -10.82 8.53
N LEU A 24 1.84 -9.63 8.11
CA LEU A 24 0.44 -9.33 7.80
C LEU A 24 0.08 -9.67 6.36
N VAL A 25 1.07 -9.64 5.46
CA VAL A 25 0.93 -9.99 4.05
C VAL A 25 2.17 -10.73 3.58
N ASP A 26 1.98 -11.64 2.64
CA ASP A 26 3.04 -12.27 1.87
C ASP A 26 3.01 -11.66 0.46
N VAL A 27 4.16 -11.30 -0.07
CA VAL A 27 4.30 -10.66 -1.40
C VAL A 27 5.28 -11.47 -2.22
N ASP A 28 4.87 -11.88 -3.42
CA ASP A 28 5.71 -12.57 -4.38
C ASP A 28 5.46 -12.07 -5.82
N GLU A 29 6.12 -12.68 -6.80
CA GLU A 29 5.99 -12.32 -8.21
C GLU A 29 4.59 -12.57 -8.78
N LYS A 30 3.76 -13.39 -8.10
CA LYS A 30 2.41 -13.76 -8.52
C LYS A 30 1.35 -12.85 -7.88
N GLY A 31 1.65 -12.24 -6.74
CA GLY A 31 0.80 -11.22 -6.14
C GLY A 31 1.01 -11.01 -4.65
N ILE A 32 -0.09 -10.60 -3.99
CA ILE A 32 -0.12 -10.26 -2.57
C ILE A 32 -1.17 -11.12 -1.89
N GLN A 33 -0.77 -11.86 -0.86
CA GLN A 33 -1.65 -12.69 -0.06
C GLN A 33 -1.76 -12.11 1.35
N VAL A 34 -2.98 -11.85 1.82
CA VAL A 34 -3.20 -11.43 3.21
C VAL A 34 -3.17 -12.65 4.12
N THR A 35 -2.34 -12.59 5.18
CA THR A 35 -2.23 -13.68 6.15
C THR A 35 -3.43 -13.71 7.10
N ALA A 36 -3.55 -14.77 7.90
CA ALA A 36 -4.60 -14.85 8.91
C ALA A 36 -4.56 -13.67 9.91
N LYS A 37 -3.35 -13.25 10.31
CA LYS A 37 -3.12 -12.09 11.18
C LYS A 37 -3.49 -10.78 10.47
N GLY A 38 -3.11 -10.66 9.19
CA GLY A 38 -3.41 -9.48 8.37
C GLY A 38 -4.89 -9.21 8.15
N ARG A 39 -5.74 -10.25 8.14
CA ARG A 39 -7.20 -10.08 7.94
C ARG A 39 -7.85 -9.15 8.97
N LEU A 40 -7.36 -9.12 10.21
CA LEU A 40 -7.85 -8.19 11.24
C LEU A 40 -7.55 -6.73 10.91
N LEU A 41 -6.50 -6.48 10.11
CA LEU A 41 -6.02 -5.17 9.70
C LEU A 41 -6.23 -4.91 8.20
N ILE A 42 -7.17 -5.62 7.57
CA ILE A 42 -7.38 -5.57 6.11
C ILE A 42 -7.61 -4.15 5.60
N ARG A 43 -8.28 -3.30 6.39
CA ARG A 43 -8.48 -1.88 6.03
C ARG A 43 -7.16 -1.13 5.92
N ASN A 44 -6.21 -1.37 6.82
CA ASN A 44 -4.88 -0.74 6.77
C ASN A 44 -4.08 -1.22 5.56
N ILE A 45 -4.19 -2.51 5.22
CA ILE A 45 -3.56 -3.08 4.03
C ILE A 45 -4.15 -2.46 2.75
N CYS A 46 -5.48 -2.35 2.63
CA CYS A 46 -6.12 -1.77 1.45
C CYS A 46 -5.82 -0.28 1.27
N MET A 47 -5.62 0.47 2.36
CA MET A 47 -5.24 1.90 2.28
C MET A 47 -3.89 2.11 1.57
N CYS A 48 -2.99 1.12 1.57
CA CYS A 48 -1.73 1.21 0.80
C CYS A 48 -1.98 1.35 -0.71
N PHE A 49 -3.14 0.92 -1.21
CA PHE A 49 -3.53 0.96 -2.63
C PHE A 49 -4.47 2.12 -2.98
N ASP A 50 -4.90 2.91 -1.99
CA ASP A 50 -5.87 3.98 -2.20
C ASP A 50 -5.18 5.27 -2.69
N THR A 51 -5.34 5.56 -3.98
CA THR A 51 -4.79 6.78 -4.62
C THR A 51 -5.48 8.06 -4.14
N TYR A 52 -6.76 8.01 -3.79
CA TYR A 52 -7.50 9.17 -3.29
C TYR A 52 -7.03 9.57 -1.89
N LEU A 53 -6.83 8.60 -0.99
CA LEU A 53 -6.29 8.86 0.34
C LEU A 53 -4.88 9.45 0.27
N ARG A 54 -4.03 8.96 -0.64
CA ARG A 54 -2.69 9.54 -0.86
C ARG A 54 -2.73 10.97 -1.38
N GLN A 55 -3.60 11.26 -2.34
CA GLN A 55 -3.76 12.62 -2.84
C GLN A 55 -4.22 13.57 -1.72
N LYS A 56 -5.17 13.12 -0.89
CA LYS A 56 -5.64 13.89 0.26
C LYS A 56 -4.55 14.12 1.31
N ALA A 57 -3.77 13.10 1.64
CA ALA A 57 -2.63 13.22 2.56
C ALA A 57 -1.58 14.21 2.04
N ARG A 58 -1.24 14.13 0.74
CA ARG A 58 -0.33 15.10 0.09
C ARG A 58 -0.89 16.52 0.15
N MET A 59 -2.17 16.73 -0.20
CA MET A 59 -2.81 18.05 -0.11
C MET A 59 -2.81 18.63 1.31
N GLN A 60 -3.07 17.80 2.34
CA GLN A 60 -3.02 18.22 3.74
C GLN A 60 -1.59 18.61 4.19
N GLN A 61 -0.56 17.95 3.67
CA GLN A 61 0.84 18.30 3.97
C GLN A 61 1.23 19.68 3.43
N PHE A 62 0.65 20.14 2.32
CA PHE A 62 0.93 21.46 1.74
C PHE A 62 0.13 22.62 2.37
N SER A 63 -0.88 22.33 3.20
CA SER A 63 -1.69 23.36 3.87
C SER A 63 -1.02 23.94 5.13
N ARG A 64 0.24 23.59 5.42
CA ARG A 64 1.04 24.20 6.50
C ARG A 64 1.98 25.26 5.90
N VAL A 65 1.40 26.36 5.42
CA VAL A 65 2.14 27.62 5.30
C VAL A 65 1.86 28.40 6.59
N ILE A 66 2.88 28.51 7.44
CA ILE A 66 2.96 29.51 8.53
C ILE A 66 3.92 30.57 8.03
#